data_AF-A0A9N9NMU6-F1
#
_entry.id   AF-A0A9N9NMU6-F1
#
_cell.length_a   1.000
_cell.length_b   1.000
_cell.length_c   1.000
_cell.angle_alpha   90.00
_cell.angle_beta   90.00
_cell.angle_gamma   90.00
#
_symmetry.space_group_name_H-M   'P 1'
#
loop_
_entity.id
_entity.type
_entity.pdbx_description
1 polymer ?
#
loop_
_entity_poly.entity_id
_entity_poly.type
_entity_poly.pdbx_seq_one_letter_code
_entity_poly.pdbx_strand_id
1 'polypeptide(L)'
;MTFKKAIELHKSEIHENRVEALKIFREIKQLYWIGYYHHYGYGGLEINIDKAMKYYHIASLENNAEAMIRLSNLIIGKNQEENEEEIKNINRILATTLLKKSAELGHVIACYQYGDILINRKLGNEKKLLNGYTYMKKAADNNHEKAIEKKITFLYQFKMATTPPHNNNNDTENPLPNNSSRKRSYTANNDTTSDTQRRKRSVEDIEDDILDVDEQINILKKRKKKLEGELIEARECLRARRLRKKLRLYETNREILE
;
A
#
# COMPACT_ATOMS: atom_id res chain seq x y z
N MET A 1 -28.64 -23.49 -15.89
CA MET A 1 -27.27 -23.59 -16.43
C MET A 1 -26.27 -23.28 -15.31
N THR A 2 -25.02 -23.80 -15.35
CA THR A 2 -24.06 -23.63 -14.23
C THR A 2 -23.11 -22.45 -14.44
N PHE A 3 -22.64 -21.85 -13.33
CA PHE A 3 -21.63 -20.79 -13.35
C PHE A 3 -20.33 -21.21 -14.04
N LYS A 4 -19.88 -22.45 -13.82
CA LYS A 4 -18.65 -22.99 -14.43
C LYS A 4 -18.69 -22.94 -15.95
N LYS A 5 -19.81 -23.36 -16.56
CA LYS A 5 -20.01 -23.30 -18.00
C LYS A 5 -19.87 -21.86 -18.53
N ALA A 6 -20.45 -20.88 -17.84
CA ALA A 6 -20.35 -19.47 -18.25
C ALA A 6 -18.91 -18.94 -18.22
N ILE A 7 -18.12 -19.36 -17.21
CA ILE A 7 -16.70 -19.02 -17.13
C ILE A 7 -15.90 -19.65 -18.27
N GLU A 8 -16.14 -20.92 -18.60
CA GLU A 8 -15.46 -21.60 -19.71
C GLU A 8 -15.76 -20.93 -21.05
N LEU A 9 -17.04 -20.61 -21.30
CA LEU A 9 -17.47 -19.86 -22.48
C LEU A 9 -16.79 -18.49 -22.56
N HIS A 10 -16.72 -17.75 -21.44
CA HIS A 10 -16.00 -16.47 -21.39
C HIS A 10 -14.51 -16.61 -21.74
N LYS A 11 -13.84 -17.63 -21.15
CA LYS A 11 -12.40 -17.91 -21.34
C LYS A 11 -12.04 -18.35 -22.75
N SER A 12 -12.99 -18.89 -23.51
CA SER A 12 -12.74 -19.28 -24.90
C SER A 12 -12.46 -18.09 -25.82
N GLU A 13 -12.75 -16.85 -25.37
CA GLU A 13 -12.56 -15.59 -26.11
C GLU A 13 -13.29 -15.48 -27.45
N ILE A 14 -14.11 -16.47 -27.80
CA ILE A 14 -14.95 -16.48 -28.99
C ILE A 14 -16.17 -15.57 -28.74
N HIS A 15 -16.49 -14.71 -29.71
CA HIS A 15 -17.58 -13.73 -29.57
C HIS A 15 -18.92 -14.40 -29.28
N GLU A 16 -19.28 -15.45 -30.00
CA GLU A 16 -20.53 -16.22 -29.80
C GLU A 16 -20.62 -16.81 -28.39
N ASN A 17 -19.51 -17.37 -27.90
CA ASN A 17 -19.44 -17.94 -26.55
C ASN A 17 -19.60 -16.85 -25.47
N ARG A 18 -19.09 -15.64 -25.70
CA ARG A 18 -19.32 -14.50 -24.80
C ARG A 18 -20.81 -14.09 -24.77
N VAL A 19 -21.52 -14.17 -25.89
CA VAL A 19 -22.98 -13.94 -25.92
C VAL A 19 -23.71 -15.00 -25.08
N GLU A 20 -23.37 -16.27 -25.23
CA GLU A 20 -23.96 -17.35 -24.41
C GLU A 20 -23.60 -17.20 -22.92
N ALA A 21 -22.34 -16.90 -22.61
CA ALA A 21 -21.88 -16.64 -21.24
C ALA A 21 -22.67 -15.50 -20.58
N LEU A 22 -22.90 -14.39 -21.30
CA LEU A 22 -23.69 -13.26 -20.81
C LEU A 22 -25.15 -13.66 -20.51
N LYS A 23 -25.77 -14.49 -21.36
CA LYS A 23 -27.12 -15.02 -21.10
C LYS A 23 -27.13 -15.81 -19.79
N ILE A 24 -26.17 -16.72 -19.62
CA ILE A 24 -26.06 -17.51 -18.38
C ILE A 24 -25.85 -16.58 -17.17
N PHE A 25 -24.90 -15.65 -17.22
CA PHE A 25 -24.65 -14.72 -16.11
C PHE A 25 -25.90 -13.94 -15.69
N ARG A 26 -26.76 -13.56 -16.63
CA ARG A 26 -28.06 -12.91 -16.34
C ARG A 26 -29.02 -13.86 -15.63
N GLU A 27 -29.16 -15.10 -16.12
CA GLU A 27 -30.04 -16.11 -15.52
C GLU A 27 -29.65 -16.43 -14.07
N ILE A 28 -28.37 -16.67 -13.82
CA ILE A 28 -27.86 -16.98 -12.47
C ILE A 28 -27.52 -15.74 -11.65
N LYS A 29 -27.89 -14.55 -12.13
CA LYS A 29 -27.71 -13.25 -11.46
C LYS A 29 -26.28 -12.98 -10.98
N GLN A 30 -25.29 -13.31 -11.79
CA GLN A 30 -23.87 -13.05 -11.50
C GLN A 30 -23.50 -11.60 -11.82
N LEU A 31 -23.85 -10.69 -10.92
CA LEU A 31 -23.79 -9.24 -11.12
C LEU A 31 -22.38 -8.72 -11.41
N TYR A 32 -21.36 -9.28 -10.78
CA TYR A 32 -19.96 -8.95 -11.09
C TYR A 32 -19.65 -9.15 -12.58
N TRP A 33 -20.02 -10.30 -13.14
CA TRP A 33 -19.75 -10.62 -14.54
C TRP A 33 -20.62 -9.80 -15.50
N ILE A 34 -21.86 -9.52 -15.14
CA ILE A 34 -22.71 -8.60 -15.93
C ILE A 34 -22.06 -7.21 -15.98
N GLY A 35 -21.57 -6.70 -14.84
CA GLY A 35 -20.82 -5.45 -14.78
C GLY A 35 -19.52 -5.48 -15.59
N TYR A 36 -18.81 -6.61 -15.56
CA TYR A 36 -17.61 -6.85 -16.36
C TYR A 36 -17.89 -6.77 -17.87
N TYR A 37 -18.97 -7.39 -18.32
CA TYR A 37 -19.35 -7.36 -19.74
C TYR A 37 -19.76 -5.96 -20.20
N HIS A 38 -20.45 -5.18 -19.37
CA HIS A 38 -20.72 -3.77 -19.66
C HIS A 38 -19.47 -2.89 -19.66
N HIS A 39 -18.50 -3.18 -18.78
CA HIS A 39 -17.25 -2.42 -18.71
C HIS A 39 -16.41 -2.58 -19.98
N TYR A 40 -16.34 -3.80 -20.52
CA TYR A 40 -15.48 -4.11 -21.67
C TYR A 40 -16.22 -4.29 -23.01
N GLY A 41 -17.55 -4.16 -23.04
CA GLY A 41 -18.35 -4.33 -24.25
C GLY A 41 -18.36 -5.76 -24.79
N TYR A 42 -18.39 -6.75 -23.91
CA TYR A 42 -18.38 -8.16 -24.31
C TYR A 42 -19.78 -8.70 -24.63
N GLY A 43 -19.85 -9.73 -25.48
CA GLY A 43 -21.09 -10.43 -25.82
C GLY A 43 -22.07 -9.56 -26.62
N GLY A 44 -21.56 -8.74 -27.54
CA GLY A 44 -22.36 -7.82 -28.37
C GLY A 44 -22.90 -6.59 -27.63
N LEU A 45 -22.34 -6.25 -26.47
CA LEU A 45 -22.69 -5.03 -25.74
C LEU A 45 -21.80 -3.86 -26.15
N GLU A 46 -22.37 -2.67 -26.18
CA GLU A 46 -21.58 -1.44 -26.15
C GLU A 46 -20.98 -1.22 -24.76
N ILE A 47 -19.80 -0.59 -24.71
CA ILE A 47 -19.15 -0.18 -23.46
C ILE A 47 -20.08 0.81 -22.74
N ASN A 48 -20.43 0.48 -21.50
CA ASN A 48 -21.28 1.32 -20.66
C ASN A 48 -20.76 1.34 -19.23
N ILE A 49 -20.01 2.39 -18.91
CA ILE A 49 -19.36 2.55 -17.60
C ILE A 49 -20.38 2.72 -16.47
N ASP A 50 -21.49 3.44 -16.69
CA ASP A 50 -22.50 3.67 -15.66
C ASP A 50 -23.22 2.38 -15.26
N LYS A 51 -23.58 1.55 -16.24
CA LYS A 51 -24.13 0.22 -15.98
C LYS A 51 -23.12 -0.66 -15.28
N ALA A 52 -21.85 -0.65 -15.71
CA ALA A 52 -20.79 -1.40 -15.06
C ALA A 52 -20.65 -1.00 -13.58
N MET A 53 -20.58 0.30 -13.28
CA MET A 53 -20.52 0.81 -11.91
C MET A 53 -21.73 0.38 -11.08
N LYS A 54 -22.95 0.44 -11.62
CA LYS A 54 -24.16 -0.03 -10.93
C LYS A 54 -24.07 -1.50 -10.56
N TYR A 55 -23.68 -2.36 -11.50
CA TYR A 55 -23.56 -3.80 -11.24
C TYR A 55 -22.43 -4.13 -10.26
N TYR A 56 -21.27 -3.47 -10.38
CA TYR A 56 -20.18 -3.63 -9.41
C TYR A 56 -20.56 -3.14 -8.03
N HIS A 57 -21.34 -2.05 -7.93
CA HIS A 57 -21.85 -1.57 -6.66
C HIS A 57 -22.70 -2.62 -5.96
N ILE A 58 -23.67 -3.21 -6.66
CA ILE A 58 -24.52 -4.26 -6.06
C ILE A 58 -23.66 -5.48 -5.69
N ALA A 59 -22.76 -5.94 -6.56
CA ALA A 59 -21.86 -7.04 -6.25
C ALA A 59 -20.92 -6.75 -5.06
N SER A 60 -20.53 -5.49 -4.85
CA SER A 60 -19.72 -5.07 -3.70
C SER A 60 -20.48 -5.15 -2.36
N LEU A 61 -21.80 -4.97 -2.39
CA LEU A 61 -22.66 -5.16 -1.22
C LEU A 61 -22.68 -6.64 -0.80
N GLU A 62 -22.54 -7.56 -1.77
CA GLU A 62 -22.40 -9.01 -1.56
C GLU A 62 -20.96 -9.45 -1.22
N ASN A 63 -20.11 -8.51 -0.80
CA ASN A 63 -18.70 -8.76 -0.46
C ASN A 63 -17.85 -9.32 -1.62
N ASN A 64 -18.21 -9.05 -2.87
CA ASN A 64 -17.34 -9.39 -4.00
C ASN A 64 -16.12 -8.45 -4.03
N ALA A 65 -14.95 -8.97 -3.63
CA ALA A 65 -13.72 -8.21 -3.49
C ALA A 65 -13.19 -7.64 -4.83
N GLU A 66 -13.37 -8.38 -5.92
CA GLU A 66 -12.96 -7.96 -7.27
C GLU A 66 -13.89 -6.84 -7.78
N ALA A 67 -15.20 -6.92 -7.52
CA ALA A 67 -16.15 -5.85 -7.83
C ALA A 67 -15.80 -4.54 -7.11
N MET A 68 -15.38 -4.61 -5.83
CA MET A 68 -14.94 -3.44 -5.07
C MET A 68 -13.73 -2.75 -5.71
N ILE A 69 -12.75 -3.51 -6.19
CA ILE A 69 -11.56 -2.96 -6.86
C ILE A 69 -11.96 -2.29 -8.16
N ARG A 70 -12.76 -2.97 -8.99
CA ARG A 70 -13.21 -2.41 -10.27
C ARG A 70 -14.03 -1.16 -10.09
N LEU A 71 -14.95 -1.15 -9.14
CA LEU A 71 -15.74 0.03 -8.79
C LEU A 71 -14.83 1.17 -8.29
N SER A 72 -13.87 0.87 -7.42
CA SER A 72 -12.92 1.87 -6.92
C SER A 72 -12.10 2.51 -8.04
N ASN A 73 -11.55 1.68 -8.95
CA ASN A 73 -10.78 2.16 -10.10
C ASN A 73 -11.64 3.04 -11.03
N LEU A 74 -12.90 2.67 -11.27
CA LEU A 74 -13.82 3.47 -12.07
C LEU A 74 -14.16 4.81 -11.41
N ILE A 75 -14.40 4.82 -10.09
CA ILE A 75 -14.61 6.05 -9.33
C ILE A 75 -13.38 6.95 -9.45
N ILE A 76 -12.17 6.41 -9.24
CA ILE A 76 -10.92 7.18 -9.35
C ILE A 76 -10.73 7.74 -10.76
N GLY A 77 -11.01 6.94 -11.79
CA GLY A 77 -10.90 7.37 -13.19
C GLY A 77 -11.81 8.55 -13.49
N LYS A 78 -13.12 8.42 -13.20
CA LYS A 78 -14.08 9.53 -13.35
C LYS A 78 -13.71 10.75 -12.53
N ASN A 79 -13.11 10.54 -11.35
CA ASN A 79 -12.71 11.64 -10.47
C ASN A 79 -11.61 12.54 -11.04
N GLN A 80 -10.90 12.10 -12.08
CA GLN A 80 -9.89 12.91 -12.76
C GLN A 80 -10.51 14.02 -13.60
N GLU A 81 -11.72 13.79 -14.12
CA GLU A 81 -12.47 14.72 -14.97
C GLU A 81 -13.41 15.63 -14.16
N GLU A 82 -13.63 15.31 -12.87
CA GLU A 82 -14.45 16.12 -11.97
C GLU A 82 -13.81 17.49 -11.76
N ASN A 83 -14.61 18.54 -11.59
CA ASN A 83 -14.12 19.90 -11.30
C ASN A 83 -14.37 20.30 -9.85
N GLU A 84 -15.41 19.76 -9.24
CA GLU A 84 -15.78 20.08 -7.87
C GLU A 84 -14.89 19.35 -6.85
N GLU A 85 -14.13 20.11 -6.06
CA GLU A 85 -13.18 19.54 -5.10
C GLU A 85 -13.88 18.77 -3.97
N GLU A 86 -15.11 19.16 -3.61
CA GLU A 86 -15.90 18.43 -2.63
C GLU A 86 -16.27 17.02 -3.14
N ILE A 87 -16.80 16.94 -4.37
CA ILE A 87 -17.10 15.67 -5.04
C ILE A 87 -15.81 14.84 -5.19
N LYS A 88 -14.68 15.48 -5.54
CA LYS A 88 -13.38 14.80 -5.62
C LYS A 88 -12.98 14.12 -4.33
N ASN A 89 -13.18 14.80 -3.22
CA ASN A 89 -12.82 14.28 -1.92
C ASN A 89 -13.76 13.15 -1.49
N ILE A 90 -15.07 13.28 -1.74
CA ILE A 90 -16.06 12.22 -1.50
C ILE A 90 -15.72 10.97 -2.30
N ASN A 91 -15.45 11.11 -3.59
CA ASN A 91 -15.09 10.00 -4.48
C ASN A 91 -13.78 9.33 -4.05
N ARG A 92 -12.76 10.10 -3.66
CA ARG A 92 -11.52 9.55 -3.09
C ARG A 92 -11.80 8.74 -1.82
N ILE A 93 -12.62 9.24 -0.90
CA ILE A 93 -12.97 8.53 0.34
C ILE A 93 -13.70 7.23 0.01
N LEU A 94 -14.70 7.28 -0.86
CA LEU A 94 -15.47 6.12 -1.30
C LEU A 94 -14.58 5.06 -1.94
N ALA A 95 -13.74 5.45 -2.90
CA ALA A 95 -12.80 4.57 -3.57
C ALA A 95 -11.81 3.91 -2.59
N THR A 96 -11.25 4.69 -1.66
CA THR A 96 -10.34 4.14 -0.62
C THR A 96 -11.04 3.19 0.34
N THR A 97 -12.30 3.44 0.66
CA THR A 97 -13.10 2.57 1.54
C THR A 97 -13.39 1.23 0.87
N LEU A 98 -13.71 1.23 -0.42
CA LEU A 98 -13.88 0.00 -1.20
C LEU A 98 -12.59 -0.82 -1.29
N LEU A 99 -11.45 -0.16 -1.53
CA LEU A 99 -10.14 -0.83 -1.54
C LEU A 99 -9.79 -1.44 -0.19
N LYS A 100 -10.03 -0.69 0.89
CA LYS A 100 -9.82 -1.19 2.26
C LYS A 100 -10.64 -2.46 2.50
N LYS A 101 -11.93 -2.43 2.19
CA LYS A 101 -12.83 -3.58 2.39
C LYS A 101 -12.38 -4.80 1.56
N SER A 102 -11.97 -4.57 0.31
CA SER A 102 -11.45 -5.64 -0.55
C SER A 102 -10.12 -6.22 -0.03
N ALA A 103 -9.24 -5.37 0.50
CA ALA A 103 -7.99 -5.79 1.13
C ALA A 103 -8.22 -6.58 2.42
N GLU A 104 -9.23 -6.21 3.22
CA GLU A 104 -9.65 -6.94 4.42
C GLU A 104 -10.22 -8.33 4.09
N LEU A 105 -10.83 -8.49 2.90
CA LEU A 105 -11.23 -9.78 2.34
C LEU A 105 -10.06 -10.60 1.76
N GLY A 106 -8.82 -10.09 1.86
CA GLY A 106 -7.62 -10.79 1.43
C GLY A 106 -7.25 -10.59 -0.04
N HIS A 107 -7.91 -9.68 -0.77
CA HIS A 107 -7.60 -9.48 -2.17
C HIS A 107 -6.23 -8.83 -2.37
N VAL A 108 -5.31 -9.55 -3.01
CA VAL A 108 -3.89 -9.18 -3.17
C VAL A 108 -3.72 -7.81 -3.83
N ILE A 109 -4.43 -7.57 -4.94
CA ILE A 109 -4.37 -6.28 -5.65
C ILE A 109 -4.89 -5.13 -4.78
N ALA A 110 -5.95 -5.35 -3.99
CA ALA A 110 -6.47 -4.31 -3.10
C ALA A 110 -5.50 -4.02 -1.95
N CYS A 111 -4.84 -5.05 -1.39
CA CYS A 111 -3.78 -4.87 -0.40
C CYS A 111 -2.67 -3.96 -0.95
N TYR A 112 -2.21 -4.22 -2.18
CA TYR A 112 -1.23 -3.36 -2.85
C TYR A 112 -1.75 -1.93 -3.02
N GLN A 113 -2.91 -1.75 -3.65
CA GLN A 113 -3.45 -0.42 -3.95
C GLN A 113 -3.77 0.39 -2.67
N TYR A 114 -4.37 -0.24 -1.66
CA TYR A 114 -4.66 0.41 -0.39
C TYR A 114 -3.39 0.75 0.39
N GLY A 115 -2.41 -0.17 0.43
CA GLY A 115 -1.11 0.07 1.04
C GLY A 115 -0.38 1.24 0.38
N ASP A 116 -0.39 1.30 -0.94
CA ASP A 116 0.23 2.37 -1.72
C ASP A 116 -0.42 3.74 -1.43
N ILE A 117 -1.76 3.79 -1.31
CA ILE A 117 -2.47 5.01 -0.94
C ILE A 117 -2.09 5.48 0.47
N LEU A 118 -1.91 4.56 1.41
CA LEU A 118 -1.50 4.89 2.79
C LEU A 118 -0.06 5.43 2.85
N ILE A 119 0.85 4.91 2.02
CA ILE A 119 2.25 5.33 1.95
C ILE A 119 2.39 6.67 1.21
N ASN A 120 1.74 6.83 0.06
CA ASN A 120 1.94 7.99 -0.83
C ASN A 120 1.19 9.26 -0.40
N ARG A 121 0.24 9.19 0.55
CA ARG A 121 -0.49 10.38 1.06
C ARG A 121 0.39 11.30 1.95
N LYS A 122 1.68 11.44 1.61
CA LYS A 122 2.70 12.35 2.18
C LYS A 122 2.73 12.35 3.71
N LEU A 123 3.57 11.49 4.30
CA LEU A 123 3.97 11.54 5.71
C LEU A 123 2.80 11.76 6.70
N GLY A 124 1.78 10.91 6.61
CA GLY A 124 0.78 10.81 7.66
C GLY A 124 1.34 10.03 8.86
N ASN A 125 0.92 10.45 10.06
CA ASN A 125 0.98 9.75 11.35
C ASN A 125 1.54 8.30 11.28
N GLU A 126 2.67 8.02 11.94
CA GLU A 126 3.47 6.77 11.89
C GLU A 126 2.64 5.48 11.80
N LYS A 127 1.48 5.43 12.47
CA LYS A 127 0.50 4.34 12.40
C LYS A 127 -0.02 4.05 10.98
N LYS A 128 -0.34 5.07 10.19
CA LYS A 128 -0.83 4.91 8.80
C LYS A 128 0.27 4.37 7.90
N LEU A 129 1.50 4.81 8.11
CA LEU A 129 2.67 4.32 7.38
C LEU A 129 2.90 2.84 7.65
N LEU A 130 2.89 2.45 8.93
CA LEU A 130 3.02 1.05 9.33
C LEU A 130 1.87 0.20 8.78
N ASN A 131 0.63 0.69 8.81
CA ASN A 131 -0.50 0.02 8.18
C ASN A 131 -0.33 -0.11 6.66
N GLY A 132 0.17 0.92 5.99
CA GLY A 132 0.47 0.87 4.55
C GLY A 132 1.49 -0.22 4.24
N TYR A 133 2.56 -0.28 5.03
CA TYR A 133 3.58 -1.32 4.92
C TYR A 133 3.02 -2.72 5.19
N THR A 134 2.14 -2.91 6.17
CA THR A 134 1.56 -4.24 6.44
C THR A 134 0.70 -4.74 5.28
N TYR A 135 -0.11 -3.87 4.66
CA TYR A 135 -0.86 -4.24 3.45
C TYR A 135 0.05 -4.48 2.24
N MET A 136 1.12 -3.68 2.08
CA MET A 136 2.13 -3.89 1.04
C MET A 136 2.85 -5.24 1.22
N LYS A 137 3.25 -5.59 2.45
CA LYS A 137 3.86 -6.89 2.81
C LYS A 137 2.91 -8.03 2.47
N LYS A 138 1.64 -7.97 2.87
CA LYS A 138 0.63 -8.98 2.49
C LYS A 138 0.55 -9.21 0.98
N ALA A 139 0.59 -8.14 0.18
CA ALA A 139 0.56 -8.27 -1.26
C ALA A 139 1.86 -8.89 -1.81
N ALA A 140 3.02 -8.49 -1.27
CA ALA A 140 4.33 -9.03 -1.64
C ALA A 140 4.47 -10.53 -1.29
N ASP A 141 3.99 -10.93 -0.11
CA ASP A 141 4.00 -12.33 0.36
C ASP A 141 3.09 -13.23 -0.52
N ASN A 142 2.17 -12.62 -1.29
CA ASN A 142 1.35 -13.28 -2.30
C ASN A 142 1.90 -13.08 -3.72
N ASN A 143 3.21 -12.86 -3.87
CA ASN A 143 3.94 -12.73 -5.14
C ASN A 143 3.47 -11.56 -6.04
N HIS A 144 2.89 -10.51 -5.47
CA HIS A 144 2.55 -9.32 -6.25
C HIS A 144 3.83 -8.52 -6.58
N GLU A 145 4.33 -8.66 -7.80
CA GLU A 145 5.61 -8.10 -8.27
C GLU A 145 5.81 -6.61 -7.90
N LYS A 146 4.84 -5.75 -8.24
CA LYS A 146 4.91 -4.31 -7.92
C LYS A 146 4.90 -4.04 -6.42
N ALA A 147 4.32 -4.93 -5.62
CA ALA A 147 4.32 -4.78 -4.16
C ALA A 147 5.70 -5.13 -3.59
N ILE A 148 6.36 -6.14 -4.15
CA ILE A 148 7.73 -6.52 -3.78
C ILE A 148 8.67 -5.34 -4.06
N GLU A 149 8.63 -4.79 -5.28
CA GLU A 149 9.46 -3.64 -5.66
C GLU A 149 9.24 -2.42 -4.75
N LYS A 150 7.96 -2.06 -4.51
CA LYS A 150 7.62 -0.95 -3.61
C LYS A 150 8.00 -1.22 -2.16
N LYS A 151 7.88 -2.46 -1.67
CA LYS A 151 8.32 -2.86 -0.33
C LYS A 151 9.82 -2.63 -0.17
N ILE A 152 10.64 -3.08 -1.13
CA ILE A 152 12.09 -2.89 -1.13
C ILE A 152 12.44 -1.41 -1.15
N THR A 153 11.80 -0.64 -2.02
CA THR A 153 12.04 0.82 -2.15
C THR A 153 11.73 1.54 -0.85
N PHE A 154 10.61 1.20 -0.20
CA PHE A 154 10.20 1.75 1.08
C PHE A 154 11.22 1.46 2.19
N LEU A 155 11.72 0.22 2.26
CA LEU A 155 12.74 -0.18 3.23
C LEU A 155 14.07 0.54 3.01
N TYR A 156 14.49 0.71 1.76
CA TYR A 156 15.71 1.43 1.43
C TYR A 156 15.64 2.91 1.84
N GLN A 157 14.52 3.59 1.54
CA GLN A 157 14.28 4.97 1.95
C GLN A 157 14.26 5.11 3.47
N PHE A 158 13.63 4.17 4.17
CA PHE A 158 13.59 4.15 5.63
C PHE A 158 15.01 3.99 6.22
N LYS A 159 15.82 3.05 5.70
CA LYS A 159 17.21 2.85 6.13
C LYS A 159 18.04 4.13 5.97
N MET A 160 17.99 4.77 4.80
CA MET A 160 18.70 6.02 4.52
C MET A 160 18.27 7.18 5.43
N ALA A 161 16.98 7.25 5.80
CA ALA A 161 16.49 8.27 6.72
C ALA A 161 16.98 8.06 8.17
N THR A 162 17.29 6.81 8.54
CA THR A 162 17.76 6.45 9.89
C THR A 162 19.28 6.42 10.04
N THR A 163 20.04 6.44 8.94
CA THR A 163 21.50 6.57 8.99
C THR A 163 21.90 8.02 9.30
N PRO A 164 22.60 8.30 10.41
CA PRO A 164 23.10 9.65 10.69
C PRO A 164 24.10 10.08 9.60
N PRO A 165 24.21 11.38 9.27
CA PRO A 165 25.20 11.84 8.31
C PRO A 165 26.59 11.44 8.82
N HIS A 166 27.35 10.74 7.98
CA HIS A 166 28.75 10.43 8.28
C HIS A 166 29.48 11.74 8.59
N ASN A 167 29.89 11.91 9.85
CA ASN A 167 30.85 12.91 10.24
C ASN A 167 32.21 12.49 9.66
N ASN A 168 32.49 12.94 8.43
CA ASN A 168 33.80 12.81 7.81
C ASN A 168 34.75 13.78 8.52
N ASN A 169 35.33 13.32 9.63
CA ASN A 169 36.56 13.83 10.19
C ASN A 169 37.30 12.63 10.75
N ASN A 170 38.23 12.10 9.96
CA ASN A 170 39.51 11.59 10.42
C ASN A 170 40.40 11.38 9.20
N ASP A 171 41.20 12.40 8.94
CA ASP A 171 42.46 12.27 8.22
C ASP A 171 43.33 11.21 8.90
N THR A 172 43.92 10.32 8.12
CA THR A 172 45.30 9.84 8.30
C THR A 172 45.73 9.09 7.04
N GLU A 173 46.49 9.82 6.22
CA GLU A 173 47.69 9.38 5.49
C GLU A 173 47.57 8.13 4.58
N ASN A 174 47.42 8.26 3.25
CA ASN A 174 48.44 8.51 2.21
C ASN A 174 48.71 7.22 1.39
N PRO A 175 49.30 7.22 0.17
CA PRO A 175 49.13 8.08 -1.02
C PRO A 175 48.61 7.29 -2.26
N LEU A 176 48.11 8.02 -3.25
CA LEU A 176 47.99 7.57 -4.65
C LEU A 176 49.34 7.11 -5.24
N PRO A 177 49.33 6.27 -6.29
CA PRO A 177 50.23 6.52 -7.41
C PRO A 177 49.48 6.84 -8.70
N ASN A 178 50.11 7.76 -9.40
CA ASN A 178 49.68 8.52 -10.55
C ASN A 178 49.94 7.75 -11.87
N ASN A 179 49.13 8.08 -12.88
CA ASN A 179 49.41 8.06 -14.31
C ASN A 179 49.61 6.72 -15.08
N SER A 180 48.70 6.47 -16.04
CA SER A 180 49.00 6.76 -17.46
C SER A 180 47.89 6.28 -18.41
N SER A 181 47.29 7.25 -19.10
CA SER A 181 47.02 7.25 -20.55
C SER A 181 46.71 5.91 -21.24
N ARG A 182 45.41 5.64 -21.50
CA ARG A 182 44.95 5.16 -22.82
C ARG A 182 43.45 5.36 -23.02
N LYS A 183 43.13 6.43 -23.74
CA LYS A 183 41.88 6.55 -24.53
C LYS A 183 41.83 5.42 -25.56
N ARG A 184 40.78 4.60 -25.53
CA ARG A 184 40.24 3.82 -26.67
C ARG A 184 38.73 3.74 -26.50
N SER A 185 38.00 4.69 -27.10
CA SER A 185 37.29 4.55 -28.38
C SER A 185 36.00 3.74 -28.23
N TYR A 186 34.89 4.45 -28.34
CA TYR A 186 33.54 3.92 -28.49
C TYR A 186 33.45 3.01 -29.72
N THR A 187 33.05 1.76 -29.52
CA THR A 187 32.38 0.96 -30.55
C THR A 187 31.14 0.38 -29.91
N ALA A 188 29.99 0.82 -30.40
CA ALA A 188 28.69 0.27 -30.08
C ALA A 188 28.64 -1.20 -30.56
N ASN A 189 28.42 -2.13 -29.63
CA ASN A 189 27.92 -3.46 -29.95
C ASN A 189 26.70 -3.72 -29.07
N ASN A 190 25.59 -3.96 -29.77
CA ASN A 190 24.31 -4.40 -29.21
C ASN A 190 24.46 -5.83 -28.71
N ASP A 191 24.38 -6.04 -27.40
CA ASP A 191 24.11 -7.35 -26.79
C ASP A 191 23.16 -7.16 -25.59
N THR A 192 21.86 -7.24 -25.86
CA THR A 192 20.79 -7.07 -24.84
C THR A 192 20.46 -8.35 -24.07
N THR A 193 21.37 -9.32 -24.01
CA THR A 193 21.08 -10.65 -23.44
C THR A 193 21.88 -11.02 -22.19
N SER A 194 22.76 -10.14 -21.67
CA SER A 194 23.53 -10.40 -20.43
C SER A 194 23.08 -9.62 -19.19
N ASP A 195 22.25 -8.58 -19.35
CA ASP A 195 21.86 -7.68 -18.25
C ASP A 195 20.75 -8.24 -17.35
N THR A 196 19.97 -9.20 -17.85
CA THR A 196 18.91 -9.89 -17.07
C THR A 196 19.48 -10.94 -16.12
N GLN A 197 20.67 -11.48 -16.38
CA GLN A 197 21.34 -12.43 -15.48
C GLN A 197 22.21 -11.75 -14.41
N ARG A 198 22.74 -10.55 -14.67
CA ARG A 198 23.57 -9.81 -13.70
C ARG A 198 22.77 -8.98 -12.69
N ARG A 199 21.52 -8.64 -13.01
CA ARG A 199 20.55 -8.01 -12.08
C ARG A 199 19.92 -8.99 -11.08
N LYS A 200 20.25 -10.28 -11.18
CA LYS A 200 20.07 -11.24 -10.09
C LYS A 200 21.26 -11.15 -9.13
N ARG A 201 21.39 -10.04 -8.39
CA ARG A 201 21.68 -10.22 -6.96
C ARG A 201 20.44 -10.94 -6.46
N SER A 202 20.59 -12.18 -6.00
CA SER A 202 19.44 -13.05 -5.79
C SER A 202 18.47 -12.35 -4.83
N VAL A 203 17.18 -12.48 -5.09
CA VAL A 203 16.14 -11.97 -4.19
C VAL A 203 16.35 -12.55 -2.79
N GLU A 204 16.94 -13.74 -2.71
CA GLU A 204 17.40 -14.45 -1.51
C GLU A 204 18.55 -13.71 -0.79
N ASP A 205 19.56 -13.18 -1.50
CA ASP A 205 20.67 -12.42 -0.89
C ASP A 205 20.19 -11.09 -0.28
N ILE A 206 19.13 -10.49 -0.86
CA ILE A 206 18.49 -9.29 -0.29
C ILE A 206 17.58 -9.70 0.88
N GLU A 207 16.91 -10.86 0.81
CA GLU A 207 16.07 -11.38 1.90
C GLU A 207 16.87 -11.75 3.17
N ASP A 208 18.08 -12.28 3.02
CA ASP A 208 18.99 -12.56 4.13
C ASP A 208 19.51 -11.27 4.81
N ASP A 209 19.70 -10.18 4.05
CA ASP A 209 19.95 -8.84 4.59
C ASP A 209 18.67 -8.18 5.18
N ILE A 210 17.47 -8.67 4.84
CA ILE A 210 16.15 -8.18 5.31
C ILE A 210 15.70 -8.86 6.61
N LEU A 211 16.27 -10.01 7.00
CA LEU A 211 16.03 -10.67 8.29
C LEU A 211 16.24 -9.72 9.49
N ASP A 212 17.14 -8.74 9.35
CA ASP A 212 17.43 -7.69 10.31
C ASP A 212 16.28 -6.65 10.46
N VAL A 213 15.43 -6.47 9.44
CA VAL A 213 14.34 -5.46 9.50
C VAL A 213 13.17 -5.93 10.37
N ASP A 214 12.75 -7.20 10.28
CA ASP A 214 11.68 -7.72 11.14
C ASP A 214 12.16 -7.77 12.62
N GLU A 215 13.46 -8.01 12.86
CA GLU A 215 14.09 -7.89 14.18
C GLU A 215 14.13 -6.43 14.66
N GLN A 216 14.54 -5.48 13.81
CA GLN A 216 14.52 -4.04 14.11
C GLN A 216 13.10 -3.53 14.39
N ILE A 217 12.09 -3.98 13.63
CA ILE A 217 10.68 -3.66 13.87
C ILE A 217 10.24 -4.21 15.23
N ASN A 218 10.67 -5.40 15.62
CA ASN A 218 10.37 -5.97 16.93
C ASN A 218 11.09 -5.24 18.07
N ILE A 219 12.33 -4.80 17.86
CA ILE A 219 13.07 -3.93 18.79
C ILE A 219 12.35 -2.59 18.95
N LEU A 220 11.89 -1.97 17.87
CA LEU A 220 11.13 -0.72 17.88
C LEU A 220 9.77 -0.89 18.59
N LYS A 221 9.06 -2.01 18.36
CA LYS A 221 7.83 -2.34 19.10
C LYS A 221 8.08 -2.49 20.60
N LYS A 222 9.16 -3.17 21.01
CA LYS A 222 9.56 -3.30 22.42
C LYS A 222 9.93 -1.93 23.04
N ARG A 223 10.72 -1.12 22.34
CA ARG A 223 11.07 0.25 22.77
C ARG A 223 9.84 1.14 22.92
N LYS A 224 8.90 1.08 21.97
CA LYS A 224 7.63 1.80 22.04
C LYS A 224 6.83 1.42 23.28
N LYS A 225 6.65 0.12 23.54
CA LYS A 225 5.93 -0.36 24.73
C LYS A 225 6.57 0.13 26.04
N LYS A 226 7.91 0.18 26.08
CA LYS A 226 8.66 0.72 27.22
C LYS A 226 8.42 2.22 27.41
N LEU A 227 8.54 3.00 26.33
CA LEU A 227 8.29 4.46 26.33
C LEU A 227 6.84 4.81 26.68
N GLU A 228 5.86 3.99 26.26
CA GLU A 228 4.45 4.17 26.65
C GLU A 228 4.25 3.97 28.16
N GLY A 229 4.95 2.99 28.76
CA GLY A 229 4.97 2.81 30.22
C GLY A 229 5.59 4.01 30.95
N GLU A 230 6.78 4.44 30.51
CA GLU A 230 7.47 5.61 31.06
C GLU A 230 6.63 6.90 30.93
N LEU A 231 5.87 7.06 29.83
CA LEU A 231 4.96 8.19 29.62
C LEU A 231 3.76 8.17 30.59
N ILE A 232 3.22 6.97 30.89
CA ILE A 232 2.14 6.81 31.87
C ILE A 232 2.66 7.19 33.27
N GLU A 233 3.82 6.68 33.67
CA GLU A 233 4.46 7.01 34.95
C GLU A 233 4.76 8.51 35.06
N ALA A 234 5.30 9.13 34.00
CA ALA A 234 5.55 10.57 33.96
C ALA A 234 4.26 11.41 34.11
N ARG A 235 3.14 10.96 33.50
CA ARG A 235 1.83 11.62 33.63
C ARG A 235 1.28 11.51 35.05
N GLU A 236 1.41 10.35 35.67
CA GLU A 236 1.00 10.15 37.07
C GLU A 236 1.84 11.02 38.03
N CYS A 237 3.15 11.10 37.79
CA CYS A 237 4.06 11.94 38.57
C CYS A 237 3.74 13.44 38.44
N LEU A 238 3.42 13.90 37.21
CA LEU A 238 2.94 15.27 36.95
C LEU A 238 1.59 15.55 37.63
N ARG A 239 0.67 14.59 37.62
CA ARG A 239 -0.63 14.70 38.30
C ARG A 239 -0.45 14.80 39.82
N ALA A 240 0.42 13.97 40.40
CA ALA A 240 0.77 14.01 41.82
C ALA A 240 1.43 15.35 42.21
N ARG A 241 2.35 15.87 41.40
CA ARG A 241 2.95 17.21 41.62
C ARG A 241 1.91 18.34 41.59
N ARG A 242 0.98 18.31 40.64
CA ARG A 242 -0.11 19.31 40.56
C ARG A 242 -1.02 19.25 41.78
N LEU A 243 -1.38 18.04 42.24
CA LEU A 243 -2.19 17.84 43.43
C LEU A 243 -1.46 18.32 44.70
N ARG A 244 -0.16 18.01 44.87
CA ARG A 244 0.65 18.53 46.00
C ARG A 244 0.80 20.05 45.99
N LYS A 245 0.83 20.68 44.82
CA LYS A 245 0.89 22.15 44.70
C LYS A 245 -0.46 22.77 45.09
N LYS A 246 -1.58 22.15 44.70
CA LYS A 246 -2.93 22.54 45.13
C LYS A 246 -3.15 22.34 46.63
N LEU A 247 -2.68 21.22 47.19
CA LEU A 247 -2.78 20.92 48.62
C LEU A 247 -2.03 21.95 49.46
N ARG A 248 -0.78 22.28 49.09
CA ARG A 248 0.01 23.34 49.75
C ARG A 248 -0.67 24.71 49.69
N LEU A 249 -1.27 25.05 48.55
CA LEU A 249 -2.02 26.31 48.42
C LEU A 249 -3.24 26.35 49.35
N TYR A 250 -3.91 25.20 49.51
CA TYR A 250 -5.05 25.06 50.40
C TYR A 250 -4.62 25.15 51.87
N GLU A 251 -3.52 24.51 52.26
CA GLU A 251 -2.93 24.59 53.60
C GLU A 251 -2.51 26.03 53.95
N THR A 252 -1.81 26.73 53.05
CA THR A 252 -1.44 28.14 53.26
C THR A 252 -2.65 29.06 53.35
N ASN A 253 -3.70 28.82 52.55
CA ASN A 253 -4.91 29.62 52.62
C ASN A 253 -5.71 29.35 53.90
N ARG A 254 -5.64 28.14 54.44
CA ARG A 254 -6.26 27.77 55.71
C ARG A 254 -5.54 28.43 56.90
N GLU A 255 -4.21 28.45 56.91
CA GLU A 255 -3.40 29.14 57.94
C GLU A 255 -3.63 30.66 57.96
N ILE A 256 -4.06 31.27 56.85
CA ILE A 256 -4.41 32.70 56.78
C ILE A 256 -5.83 32.99 57.34
N LEU A 257 -6.68 31.96 57.41
CA LEU A 257 -8.08 32.07 57.83
C LEU A 257 -8.34 31.63 59.28
N GLU A 258 -7.37 30.98 59.94
CA GLU A 258 -7.34 30.66 61.37
C GLU A 258 -6.62 31.78 62.15
#